data_AF-A0A3D6DYD4-F1
#
_entry.id   AF-A0A3D6DYD4-F1
#
_cell.length_a   1.000
_cell.length_b   1.000
_cell.length_c   1.000
_cell.angle_alpha   90.00
_cell.angle_beta   90.00
_cell.angle_gamma   90.00
#
_symmetry.space_group_name_H-M   'P 1'
#
loop_
_entity.id
_entity.type
_entity.pdbx_description
1 polymer ?
#
loop_
_entity_poly.entity_id
_entity_poly.type
_entity_poly.pdbx_seq_one_letter_code
_entity_poly.pdbx_strand_id
1 'polypeptide(L)'
;MENWITRGVAAICACGSIALFWTFGVFLAVPWRENRMGSLNGVEWQVLGVPLLIGLAVTWGALHILAIADRAGSPRLYRVICVALLIASVLAVLGGMAWTGERIALARP
;
A
#
# COMPACT_ATOMS: atom_id res chain seq x y z
N MET A 1 16.64 -4.65 -22.24
CA MET A 1 16.83 -3.67 -21.13
C MET A 1 17.74 -4.30 -20.10
N GLU A 2 18.59 -3.51 -19.46
CA GLU A 2 19.44 -4.01 -18.39
C GLU A 2 18.58 -4.32 -17.15
N ASN A 3 18.74 -5.53 -16.58
CA ASN A 3 17.87 -6.02 -15.49
C ASN A 3 17.83 -5.06 -14.29
N TRP A 4 18.92 -4.31 -14.02
CA TRP A 4 18.96 -3.32 -12.96
C TRP A 4 17.98 -2.15 -13.17
N ILE A 5 17.80 -1.69 -14.41
CA ILE A 5 16.85 -0.60 -14.73
C ILE A 5 15.42 -1.08 -14.50
N THR A 6 15.08 -2.29 -14.96
CA THR A 6 13.75 -2.88 -14.79
C THR A 6 13.41 -3.08 -13.31
N ARG A 7 14.39 -3.51 -12.51
CA ARG A 7 14.24 -3.64 -11.04
C ARG A 7 14.06 -2.29 -10.36
N GLY A 8 14.78 -1.26 -10.82
CA GLY A 8 14.60 0.12 -10.33
C GLY A 8 13.20 0.66 -10.57
N VAL A 9 12.65 0.47 -11.78
CA VAL A 9 11.26 0.87 -12.10
C VAL A 9 10.26 0.11 -11.23
N ALA A 10 10.43 -1.21 -11.08
CA ALA A 10 9.58 -2.01 -10.19
C ALA A 10 9.61 -1.49 -8.74
N ALA A 11 10.79 -1.13 -8.24
CA ALA A 11 10.95 -0.58 -6.88
C ALA A 11 10.24 0.76 -6.70
N ILE A 12 10.33 1.67 -7.69
CA ILE A 12 9.61 2.96 -7.65
C ILE A 12 8.09 2.74 -7.62
N CYS A 13 7.58 1.84 -8.46
CA CYS A 13 6.15 1.50 -8.44
C CYS A 13 5.74 0.88 -7.09
N ALA A 14 6.55 -0.01 -6.52
CA ALA A 14 6.29 -0.59 -5.20
C ALA A 14 6.28 0.47 -4.09
N CYS A 15 7.20 1.45 -4.11
CA CYS A 15 7.17 2.58 -3.19
C CYS A 15 5.89 3.41 -3.33
N GLY A 16 5.45 3.64 -4.57
CA GLY A 16 4.19 4.34 -4.86
C GLY A 16 2.98 3.61 -4.29
N SER A 17 2.90 2.29 -4.42
CA SER A 17 1.79 1.53 -3.84
C SER A 17 1.82 1.50 -2.31
N ILE A 18 3.00 1.41 -1.70
CA ILE A 18 3.17 1.52 -0.25
C ILE A 18 2.62 2.86 0.27
N ALA A 19 2.91 3.97 -0.42
CA ALA A 19 2.38 5.29 -0.05
C ALA A 19 0.85 5.36 -0.17
N LEU A 20 0.26 4.71 -1.17
CA LEU A 20 -1.20 4.61 -1.33
C LEU A 20 -1.83 3.77 -0.22
N PHE A 21 -1.23 2.65 0.17
CA PHE A 21 -1.70 1.84 1.30
C PHE A 21 -1.58 2.57 2.63
N TRP A 22 -0.52 3.35 2.84
CA TRP A 22 -0.40 4.24 3.99
C TRP A 22 -1.54 5.27 4.02
N THR A 23 -1.81 5.92 2.88
CA THR A 23 -2.91 6.88 2.73
C THR A 23 -4.27 6.25 3.03
N PHE A 24 -4.50 5.03 2.52
CA PHE A 24 -5.69 4.26 2.86
C PHE A 24 -5.80 4.04 4.38
N GLY A 25 -4.72 3.63 5.04
CA GLY A 25 -4.68 3.45 6.50
C GLY A 25 -5.01 4.73 7.27
N VAL A 26 -4.48 5.88 6.82
CA VAL A 26 -4.74 7.20 7.42
C VAL A 26 -6.26 7.49 7.45
N PHE A 27 -6.94 7.28 6.34
CA PHE A 27 -8.38 7.56 6.23
C PHE A 27 -9.25 6.45 6.84
N LEU A 28 -8.79 5.19 6.84
CA LEU A 28 -9.51 4.06 7.42
C LEU A 28 -9.63 4.16 8.95
N ALA A 29 -8.65 4.78 9.61
CA ALA A 29 -8.52 4.80 11.06
C ALA A 29 -9.78 5.29 11.80
N VAL A 30 -10.35 6.41 11.33
CA VAL A 30 -11.52 7.05 11.96
C VAL A 30 -12.77 6.17 11.86
N PRO A 31 -13.27 5.81 10.66
CA PRO A 31 -14.49 5.02 10.55
C PRO A 31 -14.34 3.61 11.13
N TRP A 32 -13.12 3.05 11.11
CA TRP A 32 -12.83 1.78 11.79
C TRP A 32 -12.99 1.90 13.30
N ARG A 33 -12.38 2.92 13.92
CA ARG A 33 -12.47 3.15 15.36
C ARG A 33 -13.90 3.46 15.81
N GLU A 34 -14.65 4.21 15.01
CA GLU A 34 -16.03 4.60 15.32
C GLU A 34 -17.05 3.49 14.99
N ASN A 35 -16.60 2.34 14.49
CA ASN A 35 -17.44 1.21 14.07
C ASN A 35 -18.54 1.61 13.08
N ARG A 36 -18.26 2.60 12.22
CA ARG A 36 -19.22 3.20 11.27
C ARG A 36 -18.92 2.89 9.80
N MET A 37 -18.11 1.86 9.55
CA MET A 37 -17.75 1.43 8.19
C MET A 37 -18.97 1.11 7.30
N GLY A 38 -20.07 0.65 7.91
CA GLY A 38 -21.32 0.36 7.19
C GLY A 38 -22.16 1.58 6.81
N SER A 39 -21.84 2.77 7.33
CA SER A 39 -22.62 4.01 7.13
C SER A 39 -21.82 5.11 6.42
N LEU A 40 -20.80 4.73 5.66
CA LEU A 40 -19.99 5.67 4.89
C LEU A 40 -20.79 6.25 3.72
N ASN A 41 -20.64 7.55 3.49
CA ASN A 41 -21.23 8.19 2.33
C ASN A 41 -20.38 7.94 1.06
N GLY A 42 -20.88 8.37 -0.11
CA GLY A 42 -20.20 8.16 -1.38
C GLY A 42 -18.79 8.78 -1.47
N VAL A 43 -18.58 9.95 -0.85
CA VAL A 43 -17.27 10.62 -0.85
C VAL A 43 -16.29 9.86 0.04
N GLU A 44 -16.72 9.42 1.22
CA GLU A 44 -15.88 8.61 2.13
C GLU A 44 -15.47 7.29 1.47
N TRP A 45 -16.39 6.66 0.72
CA TRP A 45 -16.07 5.49 -0.09
C TRP A 45 -15.05 5.76 -1.19
N GLN A 46 -15.06 6.94 -1.81
CA GLN A 46 -14.04 7.32 -2.79
C GLN A 46 -12.68 7.56 -2.12
N VAL A 47 -12.67 8.26 -0.98
CA VAL A 47 -11.44 8.56 -0.23
C VAL A 47 -10.76 7.28 0.29
N LEU A 48 -11.52 6.24 0.64
CA LEU A 48 -10.98 4.92 1.00
C LEU A 48 -10.69 4.05 -0.23
N GLY A 49 -11.63 4.02 -1.17
CA GLY A 49 -11.61 3.10 -2.30
C GLY A 49 -10.52 3.43 -3.31
N VAL A 50 -10.31 4.71 -3.65
CA VAL A 50 -9.29 5.12 -4.61
C VAL A 50 -7.88 4.69 -4.20
N PRO A 51 -7.36 5.04 -3.00
CA PRO A 51 -6.02 4.61 -2.61
C PRO A 51 -5.89 3.09 -2.50
N LEU A 52 -6.94 2.38 -2.10
CA LEU A 52 -6.93 0.92 -2.05
C LEU A 52 -6.85 0.31 -3.46
N LEU A 53 -7.75 0.69 -4.36
CA LEU A 53 -7.84 0.12 -5.70
C LEU A 53 -6.65 0.49 -6.58
N ILE A 54 -6.23 1.77 -6.53
CA ILE A 54 -5.05 2.23 -7.27
C ILE A 54 -3.78 1.63 -6.65
N GLY A 55 -3.70 1.52 -5.32
CA GLY A 55 -2.58 0.86 -4.63
C GLY A 55 -2.42 -0.60 -5.07
N LEU A 56 -3.52 -1.35 -5.18
CA LEU A 56 -3.53 -2.71 -5.71
C LEU A 56 -3.08 -2.76 -7.18
N ALA A 57 -3.61 -1.87 -8.02
CA ALA A 57 -3.23 -1.80 -9.44
C ALA A 57 -1.73 -1.48 -9.64
N VAL A 58 -1.19 -0.54 -8.86
CA VAL A 58 0.22 -0.18 -8.90
C VAL A 58 1.10 -1.31 -8.35
N THR A 59 0.66 -1.99 -7.28
CA THR A 59 1.35 -3.19 -6.75
C THR A 59 1.41 -4.29 -7.79
N TRP A 60 0.30 -4.55 -8.49
CA TRP A 60 0.25 -5.50 -9.59
C TRP A 60 1.25 -5.14 -10.69
N GLY A 61 1.29 -3.87 -11.10
CA GLY A 61 2.26 -3.36 -12.08
C GLY A 61 3.71 -3.57 -11.61
N ALA A 62 4.02 -3.24 -10.36
CA ALA A 62 5.34 -3.44 -9.78
C ALA A 62 5.77 -4.91 -9.80
N LEU A 63 4.89 -5.82 -9.38
CA LEU A 63 5.13 -7.25 -9.39
C LEU A 63 5.28 -7.82 -10.81
N HIS A 64 4.49 -7.30 -11.77
CA HIS A 64 4.60 -7.70 -13.17
C HIS A 64 5.97 -7.32 -13.76
N ILE A 65 6.41 -6.08 -13.54
CA ILE A 65 7.74 -5.61 -13.99
C ILE A 65 8.85 -6.43 -13.32
N LEU A 66 8.73 -6.67 -12.01
CA LEU A 66 9.70 -7.48 -11.27
C LEU A 66 9.76 -8.94 -11.76
N ALA A 67 8.60 -9.51 -12.11
CA ALA A 67 8.53 -10.88 -12.63
C ALA A 67 9.27 -11.02 -13.98
N ILE A 68 9.23 -9.99 -14.84
CA ILE A 68 9.97 -9.98 -16.10
C ILE A 68 11.49 -10.00 -15.84
N ALA A 69 11.96 -9.28 -14.80
CA ALA A 69 13.37 -9.19 -14.48
C ALA A 69 13.93 -10.44 -13.77
N ASP A 70 13.25 -10.94 -12.75
CA ASP A 70 13.86 -11.86 -11.77
C ASP A 70 13.28 -13.28 -11.81
N ARG A 71 12.09 -13.53 -12.38
CA ARG A 71 11.40 -14.82 -12.22
C ARG A 71 12.12 -15.99 -12.89
N ALA A 72 12.75 -15.75 -14.05
CA ALA A 72 13.48 -16.78 -14.80
C ALA A 72 14.90 -17.02 -14.23
N GLY A 73 15.61 -15.95 -13.84
CA GLY A 73 16.99 -16.04 -13.37
C GLY A 73 17.16 -16.30 -11.86
N SER A 74 16.22 -15.81 -11.04
CA SER A 74 16.33 -15.88 -9.57
C SER A 74 14.95 -16.02 -8.88
N PRO A 75 14.25 -17.16 -9.04
CA PRO A 75 12.86 -17.32 -8.56
C PRO A 75 12.72 -17.20 -7.03
N ARG A 76 13.77 -17.52 -6.26
CA ARG A 76 13.77 -17.33 -4.80
C ARG A 76 13.77 -15.84 -4.43
N LEU A 77 14.61 -15.05 -5.10
CA LEU A 77 14.72 -13.61 -4.86
C LEU A 77 13.40 -12.90 -5.18
N TYR A 78 12.79 -13.25 -6.31
CA TYR A 78 11.45 -12.78 -6.66
C TYR A 78 10.43 -13.04 -5.53
N ARG A 79 10.35 -14.27 -5.00
CA ARG A 79 9.42 -14.60 -3.91
C ARG A 79 9.71 -13.81 -2.63
N VAL A 80 10.99 -13.67 -2.26
CA VAL A 80 11.39 -12.89 -1.07
C VAL A 80 10.93 -11.44 -1.21
N ILE A 81 11.13 -10.82 -2.38
CA ILE A 81 10.70 -9.44 -2.64
C ILE A 81 9.17 -9.34 -2.60
N CYS A 82 8.42 -10.29 -3.16
CA CYS A 82 6.96 -10.31 -3.07
C CYS A 82 6.47 -10.37 -1.62
N VAL A 83 7.07 -11.24 -0.80
CA VAL A 83 6.72 -11.36 0.62
C VAL A 83 7.09 -10.08 1.37
N ALA A 84 8.27 -9.52 1.12
CA ALA A 84 8.69 -8.25 1.71
C ALA A 84 7.73 -7.10 1.36
N LEU A 85 7.27 -7.03 0.10
CA LEU A 85 6.31 -6.02 -0.34
C LEU A 85 4.94 -6.22 0.32
N LEU A 86 4.48 -7.47 0.50
CA LEU A 86 3.25 -7.77 1.22
C LEU A 86 3.33 -7.29 2.67
N ILE A 87 4.42 -7.63 3.37
CA ILE A 87 4.66 -7.19 4.75
C ILE A 87 4.71 -5.65 4.82
N ALA A 88 5.47 -5.01 3.93
CA ALA A 88 5.57 -3.56 3.86
C ALA A 88 4.21 -2.89 3.61
N SER A 89 3.36 -3.49 2.76
CA SER A 89 2.01 -2.98 2.48
C SER A 89 1.11 -3.04 3.72
N VAL A 90 1.15 -4.15 4.47
CA VAL A 90 0.41 -4.28 5.73
C VAL A 90 0.90 -3.28 6.77
N LEU A 91 2.23 -3.16 6.92
CA LEU A 91 2.84 -2.19 7.84
C LEU A 91 2.50 -0.74 7.44
N ALA A 92 2.39 -0.44 6.15
CA ALA A 92 2.00 0.87 5.67
C ALA A 92 0.58 1.22 6.11
N VAL A 93 -0.38 0.31 5.93
CA VAL A 93 -1.77 0.50 6.41
C VAL A 93 -1.80 0.74 7.92
N LEU A 94 -1.13 -0.13 8.69
CA LEU A 94 -1.07 -0.01 10.15
C LEU A 94 -0.40 1.30 10.59
N GLY A 95 0.68 1.70 9.93
CA GLY A 95 1.37 2.96 10.18
C GLY A 95 0.51 4.18 9.87
N GLY A 96 -0.28 4.14 8.80
CA GLY A 96 -1.27 5.17 8.49
C GLY A 96 -2.35 5.26 9.56
N MET A 97 -2.87 4.12 10.01
CA MET A 97 -3.86 4.08 11.09
C MET A 97 -3.31 4.63 12.41
N ALA A 98 -2.08 4.24 12.77
CA ALA A 98 -1.41 4.70 13.98
C ALA A 98 -1.19 6.22 13.95
N TRP A 99 -0.71 6.76 12.82
CA TRP A 99 -0.50 8.19 12.64
C TRP A 99 -1.80 8.99 12.88
N THR A 100 -2.92 8.57 12.29
CA THR A 100 -4.22 9.22 12.53
C THR A 100 -4.66 9.07 13.99
N GLY A 101 -4.46 7.88 14.58
CA GLY A 101 -4.77 7.62 15.98
C GLY A 101 -4.08 8.58 16.95
N GLU A 102 -2.78 8.82 16.75
CA GLU A 102 -1.99 9.77 17.53
C GLU A 102 -2.52 11.21 17.41
N ARG A 103 -2.87 11.63 16.19
CA ARG A 103 -3.40 12.99 15.95
C ARG A 103 -4.76 13.21 16.60
N ILE A 104 -5.62 12.19 16.63
CA ILE A 104 -6.91 12.29 17.34
C ILE A 104 -6.70 12.32 18.86
N ALA A 105 -5.73 11.56 19.39
CA ALA A 105 -5.41 11.56 20.82
C ALA A 105 -4.92 12.93 21.29
N LEU A 106 -4.08 13.59 20.49
CA LEU A 106 -3.55 14.94 20.75
C LEU A 106 -4.61 16.05 20.64
N ALA A 107 -5.69 15.83 19.87
CA ALA A 107 -6.75 16.81 19.66
C ALA A 107 -7.81 16.85 20.77
N ARG A 108 -7.70 16.00 21.81
CA ARG A 108 -8.57 16.07 22.98
C ARG A 108 -8.12 17.21 23.91
N PRO A 109 -9.00 18.16 24.26
CA PRO A 109 -8.70 19.22 25.24
C PRO A 109 -8.50 18.68 26.66
#